data_AF-A0A1X7TAC6-F1
#
_entry.id   AF-A0A1X7TAC6-F1
#
_cell.length_a   1.000
_cell.length_b   1.000
_cell.length_c   1.000
_cell.angle_alpha   90.00
_cell.angle_beta   90.00
_cell.angle_gamma   90.00
#
_symmetry.space_group_name_H-M   'P 1'
#
loop_
_entity.id
_entity.type
_entity.pdbx_description
1 polymer ?
#
loop_
_entity_poly.entity_id
_entity_poly.type
_entity_poly.pdbx_seq_one_letter_code
_entity_poly.pdbx_strand_id
1 'polypeptide(L)'
;MNKEDTKQALRYFHDVSLMLYYPEVTNVVFIDSKPILKILSQLIALTYVDDRNAQALILINPIPYTVINNLKEGFFNEDIFGHLKSKSEVFLHPQFQLSDLIRLLLHLNIITKLEDEPKGHYFIPYALPSYNEPVSVKETDAKPLLIVWREEESEEILPVPTGLFPLTITHLLNQKGNVTEIPPSTSEYCKFRDAMSLKITITSKHTLHLINRYTHIEVYFTGPTQHCPLVRKLLTTAIDNSSDAMHLKHNYVNGFACPYNESCYCIVNEDHHEVADCTVCGESPALSNDYWYWFDDLKGISKCYNCIYYSKN
;
A
#
# COMPACT_ATOMS: atom_id res chain seq x y z
N MET A 1 -11.64 -18.03 36.58
CA MET A 1 -11.59 -17.15 35.39
C MET A 1 -12.41 -17.82 34.31
N ASN A 2 -13.47 -17.18 33.82
CA ASN A 2 -14.29 -17.75 32.76
C ASN A 2 -13.60 -17.54 31.38
N LYS A 3 -14.11 -18.17 30.33
CA LYS A 3 -13.50 -18.10 28.99
C LYS A 3 -13.46 -16.66 28.43
N GLU A 4 -14.43 -15.84 28.80
CA GLU A 4 -14.53 -14.46 28.32
C GLU A 4 -13.52 -13.54 29.02
N ASP A 5 -13.38 -13.69 30.34
CA ASP A 5 -12.34 -12.99 31.11
C ASP A 5 -10.94 -13.27 30.52
N THR A 6 -10.67 -14.53 30.14
CA THR A 6 -9.40 -14.90 29.51
C THR A 6 -9.19 -14.21 28.17
N LYS A 7 -10.21 -14.17 27.29
CA LYS A 7 -10.10 -13.49 26.00
C LYS A 7 -9.88 -11.99 26.17
N GLN A 8 -10.58 -11.37 27.12
CA GLN A 8 -10.43 -9.95 27.40
C GLN A 8 -9.03 -9.62 27.91
N ALA A 9 -8.48 -10.46 28.79
CA ALA A 9 -7.10 -10.31 29.26
C ALA A 9 -6.08 -10.47 28.12
N LEU A 10 -6.25 -11.46 27.25
CA LEU A 10 -5.36 -11.67 26.10
C LEU A 10 -5.40 -10.50 25.12
N ARG A 11 -6.59 -9.96 24.83
CA ARG A 11 -6.75 -8.75 24.01
C ARG A 11 -6.05 -7.55 24.64
N TYR A 12 -6.27 -7.32 25.94
CA TYR A 12 -5.59 -6.23 26.65
C TYR A 12 -4.07 -6.33 26.52
N PHE A 13 -3.49 -7.51 26.76
CA PHE A 13 -2.05 -7.70 26.63
C PHE A 13 -1.52 -7.56 25.20
N HIS A 14 -2.35 -7.89 24.21
CA HIS A 14 -2.05 -7.65 22.81
C HIS A 14 -2.03 -6.15 22.49
N ASP A 15 -3.04 -5.40 22.93
CA ASP A 15 -3.19 -3.97 22.68
C ASP A 15 -2.02 -3.18 23.32
N VAL A 16 -1.51 -3.62 24.48
CA VAL A 16 -0.32 -3.02 25.11
C VAL A 16 1.01 -3.61 24.62
N SER A 17 1.01 -4.36 23.50
CA SER A 17 2.19 -4.93 22.84
C SER A 17 3.04 -5.88 23.72
N LEU A 18 2.45 -6.48 24.75
CA LEU A 18 3.12 -7.46 25.61
C LEU A 18 3.08 -8.88 25.04
N MET A 19 2.16 -9.17 24.13
CA MET A 19 2.05 -10.44 23.40
C MET A 19 1.38 -10.24 22.04
N LEU A 20 1.46 -11.24 21.15
CA LEU A 20 0.64 -11.28 19.94
C LEU A 20 -0.48 -12.30 20.10
N TYR A 21 -1.71 -11.83 19.93
CA TYR A 21 -2.91 -12.65 20.04
C TYR A 21 -3.84 -12.36 18.85
N TYR A 22 -3.82 -13.25 17.87
CA TYR A 22 -4.62 -13.17 16.64
C TYR A 22 -5.52 -14.41 16.50
N PRO A 23 -6.56 -14.54 17.35
CA PRO A 23 -7.40 -15.75 17.42
C PRO A 23 -8.18 -16.04 16.14
N GLU A 24 -8.40 -15.03 15.30
CA GLU A 24 -8.99 -15.15 13.96
C GLU A 24 -8.04 -15.79 12.94
N VAL A 25 -6.73 -15.80 13.21
CA VAL A 25 -5.69 -16.34 12.32
C VAL A 25 -5.14 -17.67 12.83
N THR A 26 -4.77 -17.71 14.11
CA THR A 26 -4.07 -18.85 14.72
C THR A 26 -4.50 -19.04 16.17
N ASN A 27 -4.44 -20.29 16.64
CA ASN A 27 -4.71 -20.63 18.04
C ASN A 27 -3.48 -20.41 18.95
N VAL A 28 -2.35 -19.98 18.38
CA VAL A 28 -1.10 -19.76 19.11
C VAL A 28 -1.06 -18.34 19.65
N VAL A 29 -0.74 -18.22 20.95
CA VAL A 29 -0.46 -16.93 21.60
C VAL A 29 1.05 -16.76 21.69
N PHE A 30 1.58 -15.69 21.12
CA PHE A 30 3.00 -15.37 21.21
C PHE A 30 3.25 -14.45 22.40
N ILE A 31 3.64 -15.05 23.53
CA ILE A 31 4.06 -14.28 24.71
C ILE A 31 5.32 -13.47 24.38
N ASP A 32 6.22 -14.01 23.57
CA ASP A 32 7.37 -13.29 23.01
C ASP A 32 7.17 -13.07 21.51
N SER A 33 7.07 -11.82 21.08
CA SER A 33 6.93 -11.43 19.67
C SER A 33 8.26 -11.45 18.92
N LYS A 34 9.40 -11.52 19.63
CA LYS A 34 10.74 -11.45 19.06
C LYS A 34 11.01 -12.47 17.96
N PRO A 35 10.57 -13.75 18.03
CA PRO A 35 10.79 -14.70 16.95
C PRO A 35 10.16 -14.22 15.63
N ILE A 36 8.92 -13.72 15.67
CA ILE A 36 8.20 -13.20 14.50
C ILE A 36 8.90 -11.97 13.93
N LEU A 37 9.32 -11.03 14.79
CA LEU A 37 10.06 -9.85 14.36
C LEU A 37 11.43 -10.22 13.77
N LYS A 38 12.10 -11.23 14.33
CA LYS A 38 13.41 -11.68 13.86
C LYS A 38 13.33 -12.30 12.47
N ILE A 39 12.32 -13.14 12.21
CA ILE A 39 12.18 -13.78 10.90
C ILE A 39 11.83 -12.75 9.81
N LEU A 40 10.98 -11.77 10.12
CA LEU A 40 10.69 -10.65 9.21
C LEU A 40 11.92 -9.77 8.99
N SER A 41 12.65 -9.45 10.06
CA SER A 41 13.87 -8.64 9.96
C SER A 41 14.93 -9.34 9.12
N GLN A 42 15.08 -10.67 9.24
CA GLN A 42 15.99 -11.45 8.42
C GLN A 42 15.54 -11.50 6.95
N LEU A 43 14.24 -11.67 6.69
CA LEU A 43 13.69 -11.63 5.33
C LEU A 43 14.00 -10.28 4.67
N ILE A 44 13.69 -9.17 5.34
CA ILE A 44 13.93 -7.82 4.83
C ILE A 44 15.43 -7.54 4.70
N ALA A 45 16.26 -7.96 5.66
CA ALA A 45 17.71 -7.74 5.58
C ALA A 45 18.36 -8.39 4.34
N LEU A 46 17.80 -9.49 3.82
CA LEU A 46 18.30 -10.11 2.58
C LEU A 46 18.20 -9.18 1.36
N THR A 47 17.33 -8.18 1.36
CA THR A 47 17.22 -7.24 0.23
C THR A 47 18.29 -6.16 0.23
N TYR A 48 18.96 -5.93 1.36
CA TYR A 48 20.00 -4.89 1.50
C TYR A 48 21.43 -5.45 1.46
N VAL A 49 21.61 -6.77 1.47
CA VAL A 49 22.92 -7.40 1.60
C VAL A 49 23.32 -8.12 0.32
N ASP A 50 24.35 -7.59 -0.34
CA ASP A 50 24.97 -8.22 -1.52
C ASP A 50 26.17 -9.12 -1.19
N ASP A 51 26.82 -8.87 -0.05
CA ASP A 51 27.99 -9.63 0.37
C ASP A 51 27.61 -11.03 0.88
N ARG A 52 28.32 -12.05 0.39
CA ARG A 52 28.08 -13.45 0.75
C ARG A 52 28.34 -13.75 2.22
N ASN A 53 29.27 -13.06 2.88
CA ASN A 53 29.55 -13.29 4.30
C ASN A 53 28.40 -12.76 5.16
N ALA A 54 27.89 -11.57 4.84
CA ALA A 54 26.73 -11.01 5.52
C ALA A 54 25.46 -11.83 5.25
N GLN A 55 25.26 -12.36 4.03
CA GLN A 55 24.18 -13.32 3.76
C GLN A 55 24.32 -14.60 4.59
N ALA A 56 25.55 -15.10 4.80
CA ALA A 56 25.81 -16.27 5.65
C ALA A 56 25.51 -16.02 7.14
N LEU A 57 25.34 -14.77 7.58
CA LEU A 57 24.84 -14.46 8.93
C LEU A 57 23.32 -14.68 9.03
N ILE A 58 22.59 -14.57 7.92
CA ILE A 58 21.13 -14.63 7.85
C ILE A 58 20.64 -16.02 7.43
N LEU A 59 21.32 -16.63 6.46
CA LEU A 59 20.91 -17.89 5.84
C LEU A 59 21.57 -19.10 6.49
N ILE A 60 20.83 -20.21 6.55
CA ILE A 60 21.36 -21.54 6.93
C ILE A 60 22.23 -22.08 5.81
N ASN A 61 21.73 -22.00 4.58
CA ASN A 61 22.41 -22.42 3.36
C ASN A 61 22.27 -21.32 2.30
N PRO A 62 23.25 -21.17 1.39
CA PRO A 62 23.11 -20.27 0.25
C PRO A 62 21.84 -20.56 -0.55
N ILE A 63 21.17 -19.51 -1.02
CA ILE A 63 20.01 -19.61 -1.92
C ILE A 63 20.37 -19.08 -3.31
N PRO A 64 19.65 -19.50 -4.37
CA PRO A 64 19.91 -19.02 -5.71
C PRO A 64 19.78 -17.49 -5.81
N TYR A 65 20.68 -16.87 -6.58
CA TYR A 65 20.66 -15.42 -6.81
C TYR A 65 19.33 -14.92 -7.39
N THR A 66 18.64 -15.74 -8.18
CA THR A 66 17.30 -15.45 -8.71
C THR A 66 16.26 -15.25 -7.60
N VAL A 67 16.32 -16.04 -6.53
CA VAL A 67 15.40 -15.91 -5.38
C VAL A 67 15.65 -14.60 -4.64
N ILE A 68 16.92 -14.23 -4.43
CA ILE A 68 17.30 -12.97 -3.79
C ILE A 68 16.85 -11.77 -4.64
N ASN A 69 17.07 -11.82 -5.96
CA ASN A 69 16.64 -10.76 -6.85
C ASN A 69 15.12 -10.61 -6.90
N ASN A 70 14.38 -11.72 -6.93
CA ASN A 70 12.93 -11.68 -6.85
C ASN A 70 12.49 -11.01 -5.55
N LEU A 71 13.12 -11.35 -4.41
CA LEU A 71 12.83 -10.73 -3.13
C LEU A 71 13.14 -9.22 -3.10
N LYS A 72 14.24 -8.79 -3.74
CA LYS A 72 14.56 -7.36 -3.92
C LYS A 72 13.53 -6.62 -4.76
N GLU A 73 12.88 -7.31 -5.68
CA GLU A 73 11.70 -6.83 -6.41
C GLU A 73 10.38 -7.01 -5.64
N GLY A 74 10.46 -7.45 -4.38
CA GLY A 74 9.32 -7.65 -3.48
C GLY A 74 8.66 -9.02 -3.58
N PHE A 75 9.09 -9.92 -4.47
CA PHE A 75 8.44 -11.21 -4.71
C PHE A 75 9.13 -12.37 -4.01
N PHE A 76 8.36 -13.29 -3.42
CA PHE A 76 8.92 -14.50 -2.81
C PHE A 76 7.92 -15.65 -2.77
N ASN A 77 8.45 -16.84 -2.47
CA ASN A 77 7.69 -18.05 -2.18
C ASN A 77 7.96 -18.50 -0.74
N GLU A 78 7.06 -19.29 -0.15
CA GLU A 78 7.11 -19.65 1.28
C GLU A 78 8.38 -20.42 1.67
N ASP A 79 9.02 -21.12 0.71
CA ASP A 79 10.25 -21.88 0.92
C ASP A 79 11.41 -21.01 1.43
N ILE A 80 11.40 -19.70 1.15
CA ILE A 80 12.43 -18.77 1.63
C ILE A 80 12.58 -18.80 3.15
N PHE A 81 11.49 -18.97 3.89
CA PHE A 81 11.51 -19.05 5.35
C PHE A 81 12.24 -20.31 5.85
N GLY A 82 12.28 -21.37 5.05
CA GLY A 82 13.05 -22.58 5.31
C GLY A 82 14.57 -22.37 5.24
N HIS A 83 15.03 -21.27 4.64
CA HIS A 83 16.44 -20.93 4.51
C HIS A 83 16.95 -19.95 5.57
N LEU A 84 16.06 -19.28 6.31
CA LEU A 84 16.42 -18.31 7.34
C LEU A 84 16.89 -19.00 8.63
N LYS A 85 17.96 -18.51 9.26
CA LYS A 85 18.43 -19.05 10.55
C LYS A 85 17.40 -18.89 11.67
N SER A 86 16.60 -17.83 11.64
CA SER A 86 15.52 -17.59 12.59
C SER A 86 14.38 -18.61 12.53
N LYS A 87 14.31 -19.47 11.50
CA LYS A 87 13.27 -20.51 11.41
C LYS A 87 13.25 -21.42 12.63
N SER A 88 14.43 -21.72 13.20
CA SER A 88 14.57 -22.58 14.37
C SER A 88 14.22 -21.87 15.69
N GLU A 89 13.81 -20.60 15.66
CA GLU A 89 13.26 -19.89 16.82
C GLU A 89 11.75 -19.75 16.68
N VAL A 90 11.26 -19.50 15.46
CA VAL A 90 9.83 -19.32 15.17
C VAL A 90 9.08 -20.66 15.18
N PHE A 91 9.64 -21.67 14.52
CA PHE A 91 8.96 -22.97 14.32
C PHE A 91 9.39 -24.03 15.34
N LEU A 92 9.89 -23.61 16.52
CA LEU A 92 10.13 -24.53 17.64
C LEU A 92 8.82 -25.13 18.17
N HIS A 93 7.74 -24.36 18.10
CA HIS A 93 6.46 -24.77 18.63
C HIS A 93 5.67 -25.52 17.56
N PRO A 94 5.35 -26.83 17.75
CA PRO A 94 4.70 -27.63 16.72
C PRO A 94 3.30 -27.14 16.33
N GLN A 95 2.69 -26.30 17.18
CA GLN A 95 1.39 -25.69 16.93
C GLN A 95 1.46 -24.44 16.04
N PHE A 96 2.65 -23.88 15.78
CA PHE A 96 2.83 -22.77 14.86
C PHE A 96 3.64 -23.22 13.65
N GLN A 97 2.98 -23.27 12.50
CA GLN A 97 3.55 -23.74 11.25
C GLN A 97 3.80 -22.57 10.30
N LEU A 98 4.53 -22.85 9.21
CA LEU A 98 4.77 -21.86 8.16
C LEU A 98 3.47 -21.28 7.59
N SER A 99 2.43 -22.12 7.44
CA SER A 99 1.11 -21.70 6.99
C SER A 99 0.46 -20.69 7.94
N ASP A 100 0.67 -20.83 9.25
CA ASP A 100 0.17 -19.87 10.25
C ASP A 100 0.91 -18.53 10.14
N LEU A 101 2.23 -18.56 9.91
CA LEU A 101 3.01 -17.35 9.63
C LEU A 101 2.50 -16.63 8.39
N ILE A 102 2.32 -17.34 7.28
CA ILE A 102 1.81 -16.75 6.03
C ILE A 102 0.42 -16.14 6.25
N ARG A 103 -0.49 -16.85 6.92
CA ARG A 103 -1.83 -16.33 7.25
C ARG A 103 -1.75 -15.08 8.12
N LEU A 104 -0.84 -15.05 9.09
CA LEU A 104 -0.61 -13.88 9.94
C LEU A 104 -0.11 -12.69 9.12
N LEU A 105 0.88 -12.88 8.24
CA LEU A 105 1.42 -11.79 7.43
C LEU A 105 0.38 -11.23 6.44
N LEU A 106 -0.48 -12.10 5.88
CA LEU A 106 -1.61 -11.70 5.05
C LEU A 106 -2.65 -10.93 5.87
N HIS A 107 -3.00 -11.43 7.07
CA HIS A 107 -3.95 -10.77 7.97
C HIS A 107 -3.50 -9.37 8.37
N LEU A 108 -2.19 -9.21 8.63
CA LEU A 108 -1.57 -7.93 8.96
C LEU A 108 -1.29 -7.05 7.75
N ASN A 109 -1.66 -7.47 6.54
CA ASN A 109 -1.40 -6.77 5.27
C ASN A 109 0.08 -6.40 5.06
N ILE A 110 1.00 -7.18 5.66
CA ILE A 110 2.45 -7.05 5.44
C ILE A 110 2.81 -7.59 4.06
N ILE A 111 2.07 -8.63 3.62
CA ILE A 111 2.22 -9.25 2.30
C ILE A 111 0.86 -9.36 1.61
N THR A 112 0.87 -9.50 0.29
CA THR A 112 -0.28 -9.90 -0.52
C THR A 112 0.04 -11.14 -1.34
N LYS A 113 -0.99 -11.86 -1.76
CA LYS A 113 -0.87 -13.06 -2.59
C LYS A 113 -1.14 -12.70 -4.06
N LEU A 114 -0.23 -13.11 -4.94
CA LEU A 114 -0.31 -12.92 -6.40
C LEU A 114 -0.13 -14.29 -7.07
N GLU A 115 -1.22 -15.03 -7.28
CA GLU A 115 -1.15 -16.45 -7.70
C GLU A 115 -0.55 -16.66 -9.09
N ASP A 116 -0.66 -15.67 -9.98
CA ASP A 116 -0.21 -15.76 -11.38
C ASP A 116 1.19 -15.14 -11.62
N GLU A 117 1.92 -14.76 -10.56
CA GLU A 117 3.22 -14.09 -10.69
C GLU A 117 4.39 -15.09 -10.71
N PRO A 118 5.12 -15.24 -11.83
CA PRO A 118 6.21 -16.20 -11.96
C PRO A 118 7.39 -15.94 -11.03
N LYS A 119 7.59 -14.70 -10.55
CA LYS A 119 8.68 -14.38 -9.61
C LYS A 119 8.40 -14.86 -8.19
N GLY A 120 7.14 -15.11 -7.82
CA GLY A 120 6.74 -15.62 -6.53
C GLY A 120 5.27 -15.36 -6.22
N HIS A 121 4.65 -16.27 -5.47
CA HIS A 121 3.22 -16.20 -5.14
C HIS A 121 2.87 -15.11 -4.11
N TYR A 122 3.86 -14.49 -3.49
CA TYR A 122 3.68 -13.44 -2.49
C TYR A 122 4.48 -12.20 -2.83
N PHE A 123 3.91 -11.04 -2.50
CA PHE A 123 4.56 -9.75 -2.65
C PHE A 123 4.63 -9.01 -1.30
N ILE A 124 5.79 -8.44 -1.00
CA ILE A 124 6.08 -7.67 0.21
C ILE A 124 6.62 -6.28 -0.16
N PRO A 125 5.79 -5.22 -0.12
CA PRO A 125 6.22 -3.87 -0.54
C PRO A 125 7.34 -3.30 0.34
N TYR A 126 7.44 -3.73 1.60
CA TYR A 126 8.49 -3.29 2.53
C TYR A 126 9.90 -3.75 2.13
N ALA A 127 10.03 -4.80 1.31
CA ALA A 127 11.31 -5.34 0.88
C ALA A 127 11.95 -4.51 -0.24
N LEU A 128 11.16 -3.65 -0.89
CA LEU A 128 11.61 -2.83 -2.01
C LEU A 128 12.66 -1.78 -1.59
N PRO A 129 13.57 -1.40 -2.51
CA PRO A 129 14.49 -0.29 -2.29
C PRO A 129 13.72 1.05 -2.13
N SER A 130 14.37 2.05 -1.53
CA SER A 130 13.84 3.42 -1.55
C SER A 130 14.04 4.05 -2.92
N TYR A 131 13.14 4.97 -3.25
CA TYR A 131 13.20 5.75 -4.46
C TYR A 131 14.06 6.99 -4.24
N ASN A 132 15.11 7.15 -5.05
CA ASN A 132 16.06 8.27 -4.92
C ASN A 132 16.16 9.13 -6.20
N GLU A 133 15.36 8.84 -7.23
CA GLU A 133 15.44 9.50 -8.53
C GLU A 133 14.30 10.50 -8.74
N PRO A 134 14.41 11.46 -9.67
CA PRO A 134 13.27 12.25 -10.09
C PRO A 134 12.34 11.39 -10.96
N VAL A 135 11.03 11.40 -10.65
CA VAL A 135 10.06 10.63 -11.43
C VAL A 135 9.83 11.32 -12.76
N SER A 136 10.14 10.62 -13.85
CA SER A 136 9.69 11.00 -15.19
C SER A 136 8.38 10.27 -15.49
N VAL A 137 7.29 10.68 -14.83
CA VAL A 137 5.97 10.28 -15.31
C VAL A 137 5.70 11.13 -16.56
N LYS A 138 5.35 10.48 -17.68
CA LYS A 138 4.91 11.20 -18.88
C LYS A 138 3.73 12.11 -18.51
N GLU A 139 3.70 13.30 -19.08
CA GLU A 139 2.55 14.20 -18.89
C GLU A 139 1.25 13.47 -19.24
N THR A 140 0.28 13.60 -18.35
CA THR A 140 -1.06 13.03 -18.47
C THR A 140 -2.07 14.16 -18.72
N ASP A 141 -3.17 13.83 -19.37
CA ASP A 141 -4.24 14.81 -19.66
C ASP A 141 -4.89 15.36 -18.38
N ALA A 142 -4.89 14.58 -17.29
CA ALA A 142 -5.25 15.06 -15.96
C ALA A 142 -4.01 15.49 -15.19
N LYS A 143 -4.11 16.61 -14.46
CA LYS A 143 -3.05 17.03 -13.53
C LYS A 143 -2.95 16.04 -12.36
N PRO A 144 -1.77 15.86 -11.76
CA PRO A 144 -1.61 14.87 -10.69
C PRO A 144 -2.46 15.23 -9.48
N LEU A 145 -3.18 14.26 -8.93
CA LEU A 145 -3.89 14.43 -7.66
C LEU A 145 -2.88 14.30 -6.52
N LEU A 146 -2.96 15.19 -5.54
CA LEU A 146 -2.17 15.13 -4.32
C LEU A 146 -3.07 14.72 -3.15
N ILE A 147 -2.57 13.81 -2.32
CA ILE A 147 -3.21 13.42 -1.07
C ILE A 147 -2.33 13.90 0.07
N VAL A 148 -2.87 14.78 0.89
CA VAL A 148 -2.14 15.54 1.91
C VAL A 148 -2.73 15.27 3.27
N TRP A 149 -1.90 15.03 4.29
CA TRP A 149 -2.36 14.90 5.67
C TRP A 149 -2.38 16.26 6.35
N ARG A 150 -3.44 16.56 7.10
CA ARG A 150 -3.63 17.87 7.74
C ARG A 150 -4.08 17.70 9.18
N GLU A 151 -3.56 18.50 10.10
CA GLU A 151 -4.14 18.59 11.43
C GLU A 151 -5.46 19.35 11.40
N GLU A 152 -6.49 18.84 12.09
CA GLU A 152 -7.85 19.40 12.01
C GLU A 152 -7.94 20.81 12.61
N GLU A 153 -7.22 21.06 13.70
CA GLU A 153 -7.31 22.32 14.45
C GLU A 153 -6.39 23.42 13.89
N SER A 154 -5.15 23.07 13.56
CA SER A 154 -4.11 24.04 13.16
C SER A 154 -3.99 24.19 11.65
N GLU A 155 -4.66 23.33 10.89
CA GLU A 155 -4.59 23.30 9.43
C GLU A 155 -3.17 22.98 8.87
N GLU A 156 -2.25 22.58 9.75
CA GLU A 156 -0.86 22.27 9.45
C GLU A 156 -0.75 21.01 8.59
N ILE A 157 0.14 21.04 7.60
CA ILE A 157 0.44 19.87 6.77
C ILE A 157 1.35 18.92 7.54
N LEU A 158 0.88 17.68 7.71
CA LEU A 158 1.58 16.61 8.39
C LEU A 158 2.30 15.71 7.38
N PRO A 159 3.40 15.05 7.78
CA PRO A 159 4.02 14.04 6.96
C PRO A 159 3.09 12.84 6.76
N VAL A 160 3.23 12.16 5.62
CA VAL A 160 2.56 10.90 5.34
C VAL A 160 2.91 9.89 6.45
N PRO A 161 1.93 9.28 7.13
CA PRO A 161 2.19 8.35 8.21
C PRO A 161 3.12 7.20 7.79
N THR A 162 4.12 6.91 8.64
CA THR A 162 5.13 5.90 8.34
C THR A 162 4.49 4.52 8.22
N GLY A 163 4.74 3.83 7.11
CA GLY A 163 4.19 2.50 6.83
C GLY A 163 2.84 2.51 6.11
N LEU A 164 2.14 3.66 6.04
CA LEU A 164 0.87 3.79 5.35
C LEU A 164 0.99 3.50 3.84
N PHE A 165 2.02 4.05 3.18
CA PHE A 165 2.16 3.89 1.74
C PHE A 165 2.30 2.42 1.30
N PRO A 166 3.25 1.61 1.84
CA PRO A 166 3.31 0.17 1.54
C PRO A 166 2.00 -0.57 1.86
N LEU A 167 1.32 -0.21 2.95
CA LEU A 167 0.04 -0.81 3.34
C LEU A 167 -1.07 -0.49 2.33
N THR A 168 -1.13 0.75 1.84
CA THR A 168 -2.05 1.17 0.78
C THR A 168 -1.80 0.40 -0.52
N ILE A 169 -0.53 0.12 -0.88
CA ILE A 169 -0.22 -0.76 -2.01
C ILE A 169 -0.77 -2.16 -1.78
N THR A 170 -0.59 -2.74 -0.59
CA THR A 170 -1.18 -4.05 -0.24
C THR A 170 -2.69 -4.05 -0.37
N HIS A 171 -3.38 -3.03 0.17
CA HIS A 171 -4.84 -2.92 0.07
C HIS A 171 -5.31 -2.77 -1.37
N LEU A 172 -4.64 -1.96 -2.18
CA LEU A 172 -4.94 -1.80 -3.61
C LEU A 172 -4.82 -3.14 -4.36
N LEU A 173 -3.76 -3.90 -4.11
CA LEU A 173 -3.56 -5.23 -4.73
C LEU A 173 -4.60 -6.26 -4.26
N ASN A 174 -5.10 -6.12 -3.02
CA ASN A 174 -6.14 -6.98 -2.47
C ASN A 174 -7.57 -6.61 -2.96
N GLN A 175 -7.76 -5.44 -3.57
CA GLN A 175 -9.05 -5.03 -4.17
C GLN A 175 -9.32 -5.78 -5.47
N LYS A 176 -9.93 -6.96 -5.35
CA LYS A 176 -10.25 -7.86 -6.47
C LYS A 176 -11.02 -7.13 -7.58
N GLY A 177 -10.53 -7.28 -8.81
CA GLY A 177 -11.19 -6.83 -10.04
C GLY A 177 -10.77 -5.45 -10.57
N ASN A 178 -10.01 -4.67 -9.80
CA ASN A 178 -9.62 -3.31 -10.21
C ASN A 178 -8.12 -3.21 -10.51
N VAL A 179 -7.26 -3.60 -9.56
CA VAL A 179 -5.81 -3.67 -9.76
C VAL A 179 -5.46 -5.08 -10.19
N THR A 180 -4.77 -5.21 -11.32
CA THR A 180 -4.57 -6.50 -11.98
C THR A 180 -3.12 -6.97 -12.00
N GLU A 181 -2.14 -6.05 -11.99
CA GLU A 181 -0.74 -6.48 -12.05
C GLU A 181 0.23 -5.43 -11.49
N ILE A 182 1.40 -5.90 -11.06
CA ILE A 182 2.57 -5.08 -10.79
C ILE A 182 3.44 -5.12 -12.06
N PRO A 183 3.59 -4.02 -12.81
CA PRO A 183 4.45 -4.00 -13.98
C PRO A 183 5.92 -4.28 -13.60
N PRO A 184 6.74 -4.77 -14.56
CA PRO A 184 8.18 -4.86 -14.36
C PRO A 184 8.77 -3.47 -14.09
N SER A 185 9.84 -3.40 -13.30
CA SER A 185 10.53 -2.13 -13.06
C SER A 185 11.23 -1.70 -14.34
N THR A 186 10.90 -0.51 -14.85
CA THR A 186 11.54 0.10 -16.02
C THR A 186 11.66 1.61 -15.79
N SER A 187 12.26 2.36 -16.73
CA SER A 187 12.24 3.83 -16.67
C SER A 187 10.83 4.43 -16.69
N GLU A 188 9.82 3.65 -17.13
CA GLU A 188 8.42 4.08 -17.19
C GLU A 188 7.60 3.62 -15.98
N TYR A 189 8.09 2.66 -15.18
CA TYR A 189 7.33 2.07 -14.07
C TYR A 189 8.14 2.07 -12.77
N CYS A 190 7.59 2.67 -11.74
CA CYS A 190 8.17 2.71 -10.41
C CYS A 190 7.94 1.39 -9.68
N LYS A 191 8.98 0.83 -9.06
CA LYS A 191 8.87 -0.31 -8.15
C LYS A 191 9.81 -0.13 -6.95
N PHE A 192 9.37 0.73 -6.05
CA PHE A 192 10.11 1.17 -4.87
C PHE A 192 9.18 1.23 -3.66
N ARG A 193 9.75 1.22 -2.46
CA ARG A 193 9.00 1.20 -1.18
C ARG A 193 8.11 2.43 -0.99
N ASP A 194 8.46 3.52 -1.65
CA ASP A 194 7.85 4.85 -1.59
C ASP A 194 7.42 5.36 -2.98
N ALA A 195 7.56 4.57 -4.03
CA ALA A 195 7.03 4.89 -5.35
C ALA A 195 6.65 3.62 -6.13
N MET A 196 5.39 3.49 -6.51
CA MET A 196 4.85 2.26 -7.09
C MET A 196 3.96 2.55 -8.30
N SER A 197 4.19 1.80 -9.37
CA SER A 197 3.27 1.71 -10.50
C SER A 197 2.42 0.46 -10.38
N LEU A 198 1.13 0.59 -10.65
CA LEU A 198 0.15 -0.49 -10.63
C LEU A 198 -0.65 -0.45 -11.92
N LYS A 199 -1.01 -1.63 -12.44
CA LYS A 199 -1.88 -1.72 -13.61
C LYS A 199 -3.30 -1.93 -13.14
N ILE A 200 -4.19 -1.07 -13.62
CA ILE A 200 -5.61 -1.11 -13.32
C ILE A 200 -6.38 -1.43 -14.60
N THR A 201 -7.42 -2.24 -14.48
CA THR A 201 -8.26 -2.61 -15.63
C THR A 201 -9.61 -1.92 -15.53
N ILE A 202 -9.82 -0.91 -16.39
CA ILE A 202 -11.09 -0.19 -16.52
C ILE A 202 -11.45 -0.23 -18.00
N THR A 203 -12.22 -1.23 -18.43
CA THR A 203 -12.43 -1.63 -19.85
C THR A 203 -11.17 -2.10 -20.58
N SER A 204 -10.03 -1.45 -20.33
CA SER A 204 -8.69 -1.82 -20.80
C SER A 204 -7.65 -1.56 -19.70
N LYS A 205 -6.40 -2.02 -19.91
CA LYS A 205 -5.31 -1.83 -18.93
C LYS A 205 -4.73 -0.43 -19.00
N HIS A 206 -4.67 0.24 -17.85
CA HIS A 206 -4.07 1.55 -17.67
C HIS A 206 -3.09 1.53 -16.49
N THR A 207 -2.27 2.57 -16.35
CA THR A 207 -1.27 2.64 -15.28
C THR A 207 -1.66 3.71 -14.26
N LEU A 208 -1.59 3.33 -13.00
CA LEU A 208 -1.66 4.21 -11.83
C LEU A 208 -0.24 4.32 -11.26
N HIS A 209 0.30 5.52 -11.14
CA HIS A 209 1.55 5.78 -10.43
C HIS A 209 1.23 6.46 -9.11
N LEU A 210 1.83 5.96 -8.04
CA LEU A 210 1.73 6.51 -6.69
C LEU A 210 3.14 6.82 -6.21
N ILE A 211 3.41 8.05 -5.78
CA ILE A 211 4.72 8.47 -5.30
C ILE A 211 4.56 9.16 -3.95
N ASN A 212 5.15 8.60 -2.90
CA ASN A 212 5.20 9.20 -1.58
C ASN A 212 6.35 10.22 -1.53
N ARG A 213 5.99 11.50 -1.47
CA ARG A 213 6.93 12.63 -1.31
C ARG A 213 7.21 12.99 0.14
N TYR A 214 6.89 12.09 1.07
CA TYR A 214 6.94 12.29 2.52
C TYR A 214 5.95 13.32 3.06
N THR A 215 5.72 14.45 2.38
CA THR A 215 4.71 15.46 2.76
C THR A 215 3.33 15.19 2.17
N HIS A 216 3.26 14.43 1.09
CA HIS A 216 2.03 14.04 0.40
C HIS A 216 2.27 12.81 -0.48
N ILE A 217 1.19 12.24 -1.02
CA ILE A 217 1.25 11.22 -2.07
C ILE A 217 0.81 11.86 -3.39
N GLU A 218 1.67 11.80 -4.40
CA GLU A 218 1.34 12.17 -5.78
C GLU A 218 0.70 10.98 -6.51
N VAL A 219 -0.34 11.26 -7.28
CA VAL A 219 -1.12 10.26 -8.01
C VAL A 219 -1.21 10.65 -9.47
N TYR A 220 -0.70 9.78 -10.35
CA TYR A 220 -0.78 9.95 -11.80
C TYR A 220 -1.57 8.79 -12.41
N PHE A 221 -2.42 9.11 -13.38
CA PHE A 221 -3.20 8.12 -14.10
C PHE A 221 -3.05 8.29 -15.61
N THR A 222 -2.62 7.22 -16.29
CA THR A 222 -2.32 7.26 -17.74
C THR A 222 -3.51 6.83 -18.61
N GLY A 223 -4.69 6.60 -18.03
CA GLY A 223 -5.89 6.22 -18.76
C GLY A 223 -6.79 7.42 -19.09
N PRO A 224 -7.95 7.16 -19.73
CA PRO A 224 -8.92 8.20 -20.06
C PRO A 224 -9.38 8.97 -18.81
N THR A 225 -9.38 10.30 -18.89
CA THR A 225 -9.68 11.19 -17.75
C THR A 225 -11.07 10.98 -17.14
N GLN A 226 -12.04 10.52 -17.95
CA GLN A 226 -13.37 10.10 -17.48
C GLN A 226 -13.34 8.99 -16.40
N HIS A 227 -12.22 8.29 -16.23
CA HIS A 227 -12.03 7.26 -15.22
C HIS A 227 -11.30 7.75 -13.97
N CYS A 228 -10.77 8.98 -13.95
CA CYS A 228 -10.11 9.56 -12.78
C CYS A 228 -10.95 9.51 -11.49
N PRO A 229 -12.27 9.77 -11.49
CA PRO A 229 -13.07 9.68 -10.26
C PRO A 229 -13.16 8.24 -9.71
N LEU A 230 -13.24 7.25 -10.60
CA LEU A 230 -13.19 5.84 -10.20
C LEU A 230 -11.84 5.50 -9.57
N VAL A 231 -10.73 5.96 -10.17
CA VAL A 231 -9.37 5.77 -9.63
C VAL A 231 -9.22 6.45 -8.27
N ARG A 232 -9.70 7.69 -8.12
CA ARG A 232 -9.72 8.42 -6.84
C ARG A 232 -10.44 7.59 -5.77
N LYS A 233 -11.65 7.12 -6.07
CA LYS A 233 -12.44 6.29 -5.13
C LYS A 233 -11.74 5.01 -4.70
N LEU A 234 -11.09 4.31 -5.63
CA LEU A 234 -10.32 3.09 -5.32
C LEU A 234 -9.16 3.39 -4.37
N LEU A 235 -8.46 4.50 -4.61
CA LEU A 235 -7.34 4.94 -3.81
C LEU A 235 -7.76 5.42 -2.42
N THR A 236 -8.79 6.28 -2.32
CA THR A 236 -9.42 6.70 -1.07
C THR A 236 -9.81 5.49 -0.23
N THR A 237 -10.51 4.52 -0.83
CA THR A 237 -10.91 3.28 -0.14
C THR A 237 -9.69 2.50 0.38
N ALA A 238 -8.60 2.43 -0.38
CA ALA A 238 -7.38 1.76 0.07
C ALA A 238 -6.71 2.49 1.23
N ILE A 239 -6.68 3.83 1.20
CA ILE A 239 -6.10 4.67 2.27
C ILE A 239 -6.94 4.60 3.54
N ASP A 240 -8.27 4.59 3.43
CA ASP A 240 -9.17 4.45 4.58
C ASP A 240 -8.93 3.11 5.28
N ASN A 241 -8.88 2.01 4.50
CA ASN A 241 -8.58 0.69 5.03
C ASN A 241 -7.18 0.63 5.69
N SER A 242 -6.17 1.26 5.07
CA SER A 242 -4.83 1.36 5.66
C SER A 242 -4.85 2.15 6.98
N SER A 243 -5.58 3.25 7.02
CA SER A 243 -5.69 4.12 8.21
C SER A 243 -6.38 3.38 9.34
N ASP A 244 -7.47 2.67 9.06
CA ASP A 244 -8.18 1.84 10.04
C ASP A 244 -7.29 0.73 10.60
N ALA A 245 -6.55 0.03 9.74
CA ALA A 245 -5.64 -1.04 10.13
C ALA A 245 -4.46 -0.53 10.99
N MET A 246 -4.10 0.74 10.86
CA MET A 246 -3.06 1.40 11.65
C MET A 246 -3.61 2.21 12.84
N HIS A 247 -4.93 2.24 13.02
CA HIS A 247 -5.63 3.07 14.01
C HIS A 247 -5.30 4.57 13.89
N LEU A 248 -5.18 5.06 12.65
CA LEU A 248 -4.93 6.47 12.34
C LEU A 248 -6.24 7.23 12.15
N LYS A 249 -6.18 8.55 12.40
CA LYS A 249 -7.26 9.46 12.02
C LYS A 249 -7.38 9.55 10.49
N HIS A 250 -8.59 9.81 10.00
CA HIS A 250 -8.87 10.02 8.57
C HIS A 250 -8.77 11.51 8.22
N ASN A 251 -7.62 12.11 8.50
CA ASN A 251 -7.37 13.55 8.36
C ASN A 251 -6.58 13.90 7.08
N TYR A 252 -6.70 13.06 6.05
CA TYR A 252 -6.15 13.36 4.74
C TYR A 252 -7.17 14.12 3.90
N VAL A 253 -6.69 14.98 3.01
CA VAL A 253 -7.47 15.77 2.09
C VAL A 253 -6.90 15.65 0.69
N ASN A 254 -7.78 15.79 -0.30
CA ASN A 254 -7.36 15.83 -1.69
C ASN A 254 -6.99 17.25 -2.10
N GLY A 255 -5.99 17.39 -2.96
CA GLY A 255 -5.51 18.69 -3.41
C GLY A 255 -4.63 18.60 -4.64
N PHE A 256 -4.04 19.74 -4.96
CA PHE A 256 -3.14 19.91 -6.11
C PHE A 256 -1.94 20.76 -5.74
N ALA A 257 -0.87 20.65 -6.53
CA ALA A 257 0.26 21.56 -6.41
C ALA A 257 -0.19 22.98 -6.77
N CYS A 258 0.14 23.94 -5.92
CA CYS A 258 -0.18 25.33 -6.20
C CYS A 258 0.70 25.87 -7.35
N PRO A 259 0.11 26.54 -8.36
CA PRO A 259 0.88 27.11 -9.47
C PRO A 259 1.74 28.32 -9.06
N TYR A 260 1.44 28.96 -7.93
CA TYR A 260 2.13 30.17 -7.48
C TYR A 260 3.25 29.90 -6.46
N ASN A 261 3.23 28.76 -5.77
CA ASN A 261 4.20 28.42 -4.73
C ASN A 261 4.33 26.91 -4.55
N GLU A 262 5.54 26.38 -4.76
CA GLU A 262 5.85 24.94 -4.66
C GLU A 262 5.64 24.35 -3.25
N SER A 263 5.69 25.19 -2.21
CA SER A 263 5.43 24.78 -0.82
C SER A 263 3.95 24.91 -0.43
N CYS A 264 3.08 25.28 -1.37
CA CYS A 264 1.66 25.45 -1.15
C CYS A 264 0.84 24.37 -1.86
N TYR A 265 -0.26 23.98 -1.21
CA TYR A 265 -1.26 23.08 -1.79
C TYR A 265 -2.55 23.86 -2.04
N CYS A 266 -3.24 23.50 -3.12
CA CYS A 266 -4.63 23.91 -3.36
C CYS A 266 -5.53 22.77 -2.92
N ILE A 267 -6.11 22.88 -1.73
CA ILE A 267 -6.95 21.85 -1.13
C ILE A 267 -8.34 21.93 -1.76
N VAL A 268 -8.84 20.81 -2.26
CA VAL A 268 -10.15 20.76 -2.89
C VAL A 268 -11.24 20.83 -1.82
N ASN A 269 -12.18 21.74 -2.01
CA ASN A 269 -13.40 21.80 -1.22
C ASN A 269 -14.44 20.87 -1.84
N GLU A 270 -14.55 19.64 -1.35
CA GLU A 270 -15.44 18.63 -1.96
C GLU A 270 -16.94 18.99 -1.83
N ASP A 271 -17.32 19.90 -0.94
CA ASP A 271 -18.71 20.39 -0.81
C ASP A 271 -19.09 21.42 -1.88
N HIS A 272 -18.10 22.02 -2.55
CA HIS A 272 -18.30 23.05 -3.57
C HIS A 272 -17.70 22.62 -4.91
N HIS A 273 -18.48 22.72 -5.97
CA HIS A 273 -18.00 22.33 -7.30
C HIS A 273 -16.85 23.24 -7.73
N GLU A 274 -15.71 22.63 -8.06
CA GLU A 274 -14.55 23.29 -8.70
C GLU A 274 -13.97 24.45 -7.86
N VAL A 275 -13.96 24.29 -6.53
CA VAL A 275 -13.34 25.24 -5.59
C VAL A 275 -12.15 24.58 -4.90
N ALA A 276 -11.01 25.28 -4.88
CA ALA A 276 -9.85 24.87 -4.11
C ALA A 276 -9.25 26.07 -3.34
N ASP A 277 -8.90 25.83 -2.09
CA ASP A 277 -8.35 26.83 -1.19
C ASP A 277 -6.84 26.61 -1.00
N CYS A 278 -6.07 27.67 -1.22
CA CYS A 278 -4.63 27.66 -1.05
C CYS A 278 -4.25 27.68 0.43
N THR A 279 -3.34 26.80 0.86
CA THR A 279 -2.85 26.79 2.25
C THR A 279 -2.05 28.04 2.64
N VAL A 280 -1.26 28.60 1.71
CA VAL A 280 -0.32 29.70 2.00
C VAL A 280 -0.53 30.93 1.10
N CYS A 281 -1.04 30.75 -0.13
CA CYS A 281 -1.07 31.81 -1.16
C CYS A 281 -1.90 33.05 -0.80
N GLY A 282 -2.88 32.93 0.10
CA GLY A 282 -3.92 33.95 0.32
C GLY A 282 -4.88 34.16 -0.86
N GLU A 283 -4.55 33.69 -2.07
CA GLU A 283 -5.36 33.73 -3.28
C GLU A 283 -5.75 32.31 -3.72
N SER A 284 -7.02 32.07 -4.01
CA SER A 284 -7.49 30.82 -4.62
C SER A 284 -7.16 30.84 -6.12
N PRO A 285 -6.24 30.00 -6.63
CA PRO A 285 -5.86 30.00 -8.03
C PRO A 285 -7.04 29.57 -8.89
N ALA A 286 -7.17 30.20 -10.07
CA ALA A 286 -8.04 29.69 -11.11
C ALA A 286 -7.40 28.43 -11.72
N LEU A 287 -7.74 27.26 -11.17
CA LEU A 287 -7.30 25.96 -11.70
C LEU A 287 -8.04 25.68 -13.02
N SER A 288 -7.30 25.16 -14.01
CA SER A 288 -7.86 24.73 -15.29
C SER A 288 -8.64 23.41 -15.17
N ASN A 289 -9.44 23.10 -16.20
CA ASN A 289 -10.33 21.93 -16.20
C ASN A 289 -9.61 20.58 -16.02
N ASP A 290 -8.32 20.50 -16.39
CA ASP A 290 -7.49 19.31 -16.26
C ASP A 290 -7.21 18.88 -14.80
N TYR A 291 -7.38 19.79 -13.84
CA TYR A 291 -7.36 19.47 -12.41
C TYR A 291 -8.64 18.75 -11.97
N TRP A 292 -9.79 19.17 -12.50
CA TRP A 292 -11.10 18.75 -12.01
C TRP A 292 -11.55 17.37 -12.49
N TYR A 293 -10.85 16.74 -13.43
CA TYR A 293 -11.17 15.39 -13.90
C TYR A 293 -11.24 14.33 -12.78
N TRP A 294 -10.55 14.53 -11.66
CA TRP A 294 -10.61 13.65 -10.49
C TRP A 294 -11.94 13.72 -9.71
N PHE A 295 -12.68 14.82 -9.88
CA PHE A 295 -13.88 15.16 -9.10
C PHE A 295 -15.13 15.34 -9.97
N ASP A 296 -14.98 15.29 -11.29
CA ASP A 296 -16.09 15.21 -12.23
C ASP A 296 -16.77 13.83 -12.09
N ASP A 297 -17.49 13.61 -10.99
CA ASP A 297 -18.35 12.45 -10.79
C ASP A 297 -19.43 12.46 -11.87
N LEU A 298 -19.06 11.83 -12.99
CA LEU A 298 -19.81 11.57 -14.20
C LEU A 298 -21.00 12.51 -14.40
N LYS A 299 -20.73 13.67 -15.00
CA LYS A 299 -21.71 14.48 -15.76
C LYS A 299 -22.42 13.69 -16.89
N GLY A 300 -22.42 12.34 -16.87
CA GLY A 300 -22.90 11.42 -17.90
C GLY A 300 -23.39 10.02 -17.45
N ILE A 301 -23.45 9.64 -16.16
CA ILE A 301 -24.23 8.43 -15.74
C ILE A 301 -25.67 8.84 -15.42
N SER A 302 -26.35 9.34 -16.45
CA SER A 302 -27.81 9.37 -16.51
C SER A 302 -28.27 8.74 -17.82
N LYS A 303 -27.88 7.48 -18.06
CA LYS A 303 -28.60 6.47 -18.86
C LYS A 303 -27.76 5.19 -18.95
N CYS A 304 -28.44 4.05 -18.82
CA CYS A 304 -27.92 2.68 -18.97
C CYS A 304 -27.24 2.03 -17.75
N TYR A 305 -27.99 1.88 -16.65
CA TYR A 305 -27.75 0.80 -15.67
C TYR A 305 -28.78 -0.35 -15.76
N ASN A 306 -29.54 -0.45 -16.87
CA ASN A 306 -30.62 -1.44 -17.02
C ASN A 306 -30.54 -2.28 -18.31
N CYS A 307 -29.36 -2.65 -18.80
CA CYS A 307 -29.25 -3.52 -19.97
C CYS A 307 -28.23 -4.66 -19.85
N ILE A 308 -28.06 -5.31 -18.68
CA ILE A 308 -27.48 -6.67 -18.65
C ILE A 308 -28.11 -7.49 -17.51
N TYR A 309 -29.41 -7.76 -17.57
CA TYR A 309 -30.03 -8.96 -17.02
C TYR A 309 -31.34 -9.17 -17.79
N TYR A 310 -31.53 -10.38 -18.32
CA TYR A 310 -32.62 -10.89 -19.18
C TYR A 310 -32.28 -11.11 -20.66
N SER A 311 -31.60 -12.23 -20.90
CA SER A 311 -31.88 -13.10 -22.04
C SER A 311 -31.43 -14.53 -21.68
N LYS A 312 -32.27 -15.20 -20.89
CA LYS A 312 -32.42 -16.65 -20.93
C LYS A 312 -33.89 -16.91 -21.21
N ASN A 313 -34.16 -17.41 -22.41
CA ASN A 313 -35.17 -18.42 -22.70
C ASN A 313 -34.69 -19.12 -23.97
#